data_AF-A0A8T6UQX0-F1
#
_entry.id   AF-A0A8T6UQX0-F1
#
_cell.length_a   1.000
_cell.length_b   1.000
_cell.length_c   1.000
_cell.angle_alpha   90.00
_cell.angle_beta   90.00
_cell.angle_gamma   90.00
#
_symmetry.space_group_name_H-M   'P 1'
#
loop_
_entity.id
_entity.type
_entity.pdbx_description
1 polymer ?
#
loop_
_entity_poly.entity_id
_entity_poly.type
_entity_poly.pdbx_seq_one_letter_code
_entity_poly.pdbx_strand_id
1 'polypeptide(L)' 'SRLKQRGLKIGLISTAYEEEIHFIIEKADLEKTTFDIIVGVNTIRKVKPDPDIFNYAISRLKVKPEEAIFVGDN' A
#
# COMPACT_ATOMS: atom_id res chain seq x y z
N SER A 1 12.46 3.71 7.60
CA SER A 1 12.89 3.94 6.19
C SER A 1 13.26 5.40 5.94
N ARG A 2 14.13 5.70 4.95
CA ARG A 2 14.47 7.10 4.54
C ARG A 2 13.25 7.90 4.08
N LEU A 3 12.24 7.20 3.53
CA LEU A 3 10.97 7.80 3.12
C LEU A 3 10.13 8.27 4.32
N LYS A 4 9.99 7.43 5.36
CA LYS A 4 9.32 7.82 6.61
C LYS A 4 10.03 8.99 7.31
N GLN A 5 11.36 9.00 7.32
CA GLN A 5 12.15 10.12 7.88
C GLN A 5 11.90 11.45 7.15
N ARG A 6 11.46 11.40 5.89
CA ARG A 6 11.06 12.58 5.09
C ARG A 6 9.59 12.96 5.29
N GLY A 7 8.87 12.32 6.20
CA GLY A 7 7.45 12.59 6.46
C GLY A 7 6.49 12.05 5.40
N LEU A 8 6.94 11.15 4.53
CA LEU A 8 6.08 10.54 3.51
C LEU A 8 5.19 9.45 4.12
N LYS A 9 3.91 9.47 3.72
CA LYS A 9 2.98 8.36 3.93
C LYS A 9 3.26 7.27 2.88
N ILE A 10 3.24 6.02 3.29
CA ILE A 10 3.59 4.88 2.44
C ILE A 10 2.44 3.89 2.44
N GLY A 11 1.89 3.59 1.26
CA GLY A 11 0.91 2.52 1.06
C GLY A 11 1.49 1.36 0.28
N LEU A 12 1.07 0.13 0.62
CA LEU A 12 1.37 -1.07 -0.15
C LEU A 12 0.11 -1.58 -0.84
N ILE A 13 0.15 -1.74 -2.16
CA ILE A 13 -0.96 -2.27 -2.97
C ILE A 13 -0.48 -3.54 -3.67
N SER A 14 -1.13 -4.67 -3.38
CA SER A 14 -0.77 -5.99 -3.93
C SER A 14 -2.00 -6.74 -4.45
N THR A 15 -1.77 -7.65 -5.39
CA THR A 15 -2.77 -8.64 -5.84
C THR A 15 -2.74 -9.92 -4.99
N ALA A 16 -2.03 -9.92 -3.85
CA ALA A 16 -2.11 -10.97 -2.83
C ALA A 16 -3.21 -10.67 -1.80
N TYR A 17 -3.59 -11.68 -1.00
CA TYR A 17 -4.45 -11.50 0.16
C TYR A 17 -3.71 -10.72 1.26
N GLU A 18 -4.43 -9.93 2.04
CA GLU A 18 -3.85 -9.11 3.12
C GLU A 18 -3.05 -9.97 4.12
N GLU A 19 -3.52 -11.17 4.43
CA GLU A 19 -2.85 -12.13 5.31
C GLU A 19 -1.51 -12.60 4.71
N GLU A 20 -1.45 -12.84 3.40
CA GLU A 20 -0.22 -13.23 2.70
C GLU A 20 0.78 -12.06 2.68
N ILE A 21 0.30 -10.83 2.49
CA ILE A 21 1.15 -9.63 2.54
C ILE A 21 1.78 -9.49 3.93
N HIS A 22 0.99 -9.64 4.99
CA HIS A 22 1.50 -9.60 6.36
C HIS A 22 2.54 -10.69 6.64
N PHE A 23 2.30 -11.90 6.17
CA PHE A 23 3.27 -13.00 6.27
C PHE A 23 4.59 -12.66 5.55
N ILE A 24 4.52 -12.12 4.34
CA ILE A 24 5.70 -11.73 3.57
C ILE A 24 6.47 -10.59 4.25
N ILE A 25 5.78 -9.58 4.76
CA ILE A 25 6.39 -8.47 5.52
C ILE A 25 7.19 -9.01 6.72
N GLU A 26 6.60 -9.94 7.47
CA GLU A 26 7.25 -10.56 8.61
C GLU A 26 8.46 -11.42 8.21
N LYS A 27 8.35 -12.19 7.12
CA LYS A 27 9.46 -12.99 6.59
C LYS A 27 10.60 -12.16 5.99
N ALA A 28 10.28 -10.98 5.45
CA ALA A 28 11.25 -10.05 4.89
C ALA A 28 11.92 -9.16 5.95
N ASP A 29 11.63 -9.38 7.24
CA ASP A 29 12.12 -8.57 8.36
C ASP A 29 11.81 -7.06 8.18
N LEU A 30 10.67 -6.78 7.54
CA LEU A 30 10.16 -5.43 7.38
C LEU A 30 9.31 -5.06 8.59
N GLU A 31 9.56 -3.87 9.15
CA GLU A 31 8.75 -3.38 10.26
C GLU A 31 7.28 -3.27 9.85
N LYS A 32 6.36 -3.78 10.68
CA LYS A 32 4.90 -3.68 10.44
C LYS A 32 4.42 -2.23 10.30
N THR A 33 5.17 -1.27 10.84
CA THR A 33 4.93 0.19 10.77
C THR A 33 5.44 0.84 9.48
N THR A 34 6.11 0.08 8.61
CA THR A 34 6.66 0.59 7.34
C THR A 34 5.58 1.15 6.43
N PHE A 35 4.41 0.51 6.41
CA PHE A 35 3.27 0.90 5.59
C PHE A 35 2.16 1.47 6.47
N ASP A 36 1.69 2.67 6.14
CA ASP A 36 0.53 3.31 6.78
C ASP A 36 -0.80 2.66 6.37
N ILE A 37 -0.80 2.00 5.21
CA ILE A 37 -1.91 1.18 4.73
C ILE A 37 -1.37 0.01 3.90
N ILE A 38 -2.03 -1.13 4.03
CA ILE A 38 -1.87 -2.30 3.18
C ILE A 38 -3.22 -2.54 2.48
N VAL A 39 -3.17 -2.81 1.18
CA VAL A 39 -4.35 -3.10 0.35
C VAL A 39 -4.06 -4.38 -0.42
N GLY A 40 -4.76 -5.46 -0.07
CA GLY A 40 -4.79 -6.72 -0.78
C GLY A 40 -6.08 -6.90 -1.60
N VAL A 41 -6.22 -8.05 -2.26
CA VAL A 41 -7.39 -8.36 -3.11
C VAL A 41 -8.70 -8.44 -2.33
N ASN A 42 -8.61 -8.85 -1.06
CA ASN A 42 -9.75 -8.98 -0.15
C ASN A 42 -10.13 -7.66 0.54
N THR A 43 -9.30 -6.62 0.47
CA THR A 43 -9.56 -5.34 1.16
C THR A 43 -10.79 -4.62 0.60
N ILE A 44 -10.94 -4.57 -0.74
CA ILE A 44 -12.12 -3.98 -1.40
C ILE A 44 -12.72 -4.85 -2.51
N ARG A 45 -12.26 -6.11 -2.65
CA ARG A 45 -12.68 -7.04 -3.73
C ARG A 45 -12.45 -6.49 -5.15
N LYS A 46 -11.44 -5.63 -5.32
CA LYS A 46 -10.93 -5.13 -6.60
C LYS A 46 -9.43 -5.38 -6.67
N VAL A 47 -8.89 -5.48 -7.88
CA VAL A 47 -7.46 -5.75 -8.12
C VAL A 47 -6.91 -4.77 -9.14
N LYS A 48 -5.60 -4.52 -9.08
CA LYS A 48 -4.91 -3.73 -10.12
C LYS A 48 -5.19 -4.34 -11.51
N PRO A 49 -5.38 -3.53 -12.57
CA PRO A 49 -5.23 -2.07 -12.60
C PRO A 49 -6.52 -1.27 -12.31
N ASP A 50 -7.53 -1.86 -11.65
CA ASP A 50 -8.78 -1.15 -11.32
C ASP A 50 -8.47 0.14 -10.52
N PRO A 51 -8.89 1.33 -10.98
CA PRO A 51 -8.58 2.60 -10.33
C PRO A 51 -9.08 2.68 -8.88
N ASP A 52 -10.13 1.93 -8.51
CA ASP A 52 -10.71 1.96 -7.17
C ASP A 52 -9.73 1.50 -6.10
N ILE A 53 -8.77 0.62 -6.44
CA ILE A 53 -7.76 0.17 -5.47
C ILE A 53 -6.79 1.29 -5.10
N PHE A 54 -6.43 2.14 -6.06
CA PHE A 54 -5.56 3.30 -5.86
C PHE A 54 -6.32 4.42 -5.15
N ASN A 55 -7.56 4.70 -5.59
CA ASN A 55 -8.44 5.69 -4.96
C ASN A 55 -8.71 5.33 -3.50
N TYR A 56 -8.93 4.05 -3.20
CA TYR A 56 -9.06 3.57 -1.83
C TYR A 56 -7.81 3.89 -1.02
N ALA A 57 -6.62 3.49 -1.49
CA ALA A 57 -5.36 3.76 -0.78
C ALA A 57 -5.15 5.27 -0.52
N ILE A 58 -5.31 6.10 -1.55
CA ILE A 58 -5.16 7.57 -1.49
C ILE A 58 -6.13 8.17 -0.46
N SER A 59 -7.40 7.76 -0.50
CA SER A 59 -8.43 8.27 0.42
C SER A 59 -8.12 7.93 1.88
N ARG A 60 -7.65 6.70 2.15
CA ARG A 60 -7.29 6.24 3.49
C ARG A 60 -6.03 6.91 4.02
N LEU A 61 -5.08 7.19 3.12
CA LEU A 61 -3.90 8.00 3.43
C LEU A 61 -4.23 9.48 3.65
N LYS A 62 -5.44 9.95 3.30
CA LYS A 62 -5.87 11.34 3.41
C LYS A 62 -4.88 12.28 2.69
N VAL A 63 -4.59 11.97 1.43
CA VAL A 63 -3.80 12.80 0.52
C VAL A 63 -4.57 13.01 -0.77
N LYS A 64 -4.21 14.03 -1.56
CA LYS A 64 -4.80 14.22 -2.88
C LYS A 64 -4.13 13.31 -3.90
N PRO A 65 -4.84 12.89 -4.98
CA PRO A 65 -4.24 12.12 -6.06
C PRO A 65 -3.00 12.80 -6.66
N GLU A 66 -3.02 14.13 -6.83
CA GLU A 66 -1.86 14.90 -7.34
C GLU A 66 -0.65 14.94 -6.39
N GLU A 67 -0.80 14.53 -5.13
CA GLU A 67 0.26 14.46 -4.13
C GLU A 67 0.83 13.03 -3.99
N ALA A 68 0.29 12.07 -4.75
CA ALA A 68 0.65 10.67 -4.69
C ALA A 68 1.47 10.24 -5.90
N ILE A 69 2.45 9.37 -5.67
CA ILE A 69 3.19 8.67 -6.73
C ILE A 69 3.00 7.17 -6.53
N PHE A 70 2.58 6.48 -7.59
CA PHE A 70 2.60 5.02 -7.63
C PHE A 70 3.96 4.56 -8.16
N VAL A 71 4.58 3.62 -7.46
CA VAL A 71 5.81 2.97 -7.88
C VAL A 71 5.53 1.48 -7.99
N GLY A 72 5.62 0.96 -9.21
CA GLY A 72 5.48 -0.45 -9.53
C GLY A 72 6.37 -0.79 -10.72
N ASP A 73 6.75 -2.05 -10.83
CA ASP A 73 7.54 -2.58 -11.92
C ASP A 73 6.68 -3.16 -13.05
N ASN A 74 5.41 -3.53 -12.77
CA ASN A 74 4.44 -4.08 -13.73
C ASN A 74 2.97 -3.83 -13.31
#